data_AF-A0A6N2BIF5-F1
#
_entry.id   AF-A0A6N2BIF5-F1
#
_cell.length_a   1.000
_cell.length_b   1.000
_cell.length_c   1.000
_cell.angle_alpha   90.00
_cell.angle_beta   90.00
_cell.angle_gamma   90.00
#
_symmetry.space_group_name_H-M   'P 1'
#
loop_
_entity.id
_entity.type
_entity.pdbx_description
1 polymer ?
#
loop_
_entity_poly.entity_id
_entity_poly.type
_entity_poly.pdbx_seq_one_letter_code
_entity_poly.pdbx_strand_id
1 'polypeptide(L)'
;MSKLVFSMQLVAELLGTYLSMFAGFAAMVNKNIGLLGIAVLWGLNMMVMIYTVGPVSGAHFNPAVTVAFASCKRVAWRHVPAYMLAQVVGATLATVTVRLMFKEEQLQFLRTIPAGSDLQSLGLEFLITFYLMFVVAGTVMDKRAVGELNGHVIGAVITINSILAGPISGGSINPARSLGPAILSNCYKKQWIYILGPTAGATTGIWFYNAMKSVKSYNEVTKFLPFLRRLARTKFKRQILLSQSE
;
A
#
# COMPACT_ATOMS: atom_id res chain seq x y z
N MET A 1 -13.23 18.35 0.43
CA MET A 1 -11.96 18.57 -0.28
C MET A 1 -12.24 19.48 -1.47
N SER A 2 -11.47 20.55 -1.61
CA SER A 2 -11.61 21.46 -2.76
C SER A 2 -11.14 20.75 -4.04
N LYS A 3 -11.65 21.19 -5.20
CA LYS A 3 -11.23 20.67 -6.50
C LYS A 3 -9.71 20.82 -6.70
N LEU A 4 -9.15 21.96 -6.30
CA LEU A 4 -7.71 22.24 -6.39
C LEU A 4 -6.88 21.23 -5.59
N VAL A 5 -7.24 20.96 -4.33
CA VAL A 5 -6.50 19.99 -3.50
C VAL A 5 -6.55 18.61 -4.14
N PHE A 6 -7.72 18.18 -4.61
CA PHE A 6 -7.84 16.89 -5.29
C PHE A 6 -6.99 16.81 -6.56
N SER A 7 -6.97 17.85 -7.39
CA SER A 7 -6.11 17.91 -8.58
C SER A 7 -4.62 17.78 -8.21
N MET A 8 -4.18 18.42 -7.13
CA MET A 8 -2.80 18.30 -6.64
C MET A 8 -2.48 16.88 -6.15
N GLN A 9 -3.44 16.19 -5.53
CA GLN A 9 -3.28 14.78 -5.18
C GLN A 9 -3.06 13.91 -6.40
N LEU A 10 -3.83 14.13 -7.48
CA LEU A 10 -3.68 13.37 -8.72
C LEU A 10 -2.33 13.63 -9.40
N VAL A 11 -1.86 14.88 -9.38
CA VAL A 11 -0.51 15.23 -9.87
C VAL A 11 0.56 14.53 -9.05
N ALA A 12 0.44 14.53 -7.71
CA ALA A 12 1.38 13.83 -6.83
C ALA A 12 1.37 12.31 -7.04
N GLU A 13 0.20 11.68 -7.24
CA GLU A 13 0.08 10.26 -7.57
C GLU A 13 0.71 9.94 -8.93
N LEU A 14 0.47 10.77 -9.95
CA LEU A 14 1.07 10.59 -11.27
C LEU A 14 2.59 10.73 -11.21
N LEU A 15 3.10 11.82 -10.65
CA LEU A 15 4.54 12.08 -10.58
C LEU A 15 5.25 11.08 -9.68
N GLY A 16 4.67 10.72 -8.55
CA GLY A 16 5.28 9.75 -7.65
C GLY A 16 5.27 8.34 -8.21
N THR A 17 4.22 7.95 -8.95
CA THR A 17 4.23 6.69 -9.69
C THR A 17 5.25 6.73 -10.83
N TYR A 18 5.30 7.82 -11.60
CA TYR A 18 6.26 8.00 -12.69
C TYR A 18 7.71 7.87 -12.20
N LEU A 19 8.12 8.67 -11.21
CA LEU A 19 9.49 8.66 -10.70
C LEU A 19 9.86 7.30 -10.12
N SER A 20 8.90 6.68 -9.43
CA SER A 20 9.11 5.37 -8.85
C SER A 20 9.29 4.26 -9.86
N MET A 21 8.41 4.23 -10.85
CA MET A 21 8.50 3.25 -11.92
C MET A 21 9.73 3.50 -12.77
N PHE A 22 10.10 4.76 -13.03
CA PHE A 22 11.31 5.11 -13.76
C PHE A 22 12.56 4.56 -13.05
N ALA A 23 12.73 4.86 -11.76
CA ALA A 23 13.86 4.38 -10.98
C ALA A 23 13.92 2.85 -10.93
N GLY A 24 12.81 2.20 -10.60
CA GLY A 24 12.74 0.74 -10.50
C GLY A 24 12.95 0.03 -11.84
N PHE A 25 12.37 0.53 -12.92
CA PHE A 25 12.56 -0.01 -14.27
C PHE A 25 14.00 0.21 -14.77
N ALA A 26 14.59 1.38 -14.52
CA ALA A 26 16.00 1.64 -14.82
C ALA A 26 16.94 0.70 -14.03
N ALA A 27 16.58 0.33 -12.80
CA ALA A 27 17.32 -0.66 -12.02
C ALA A 27 17.22 -2.06 -12.64
N MET A 28 16.03 -2.46 -13.08
CA MET A 28 15.79 -3.79 -13.68
C MET A 28 16.52 -4.00 -15.01
N VAL A 29 16.76 -2.93 -15.79
CA VAL A 29 17.56 -3.02 -17.02
C VAL A 29 19.07 -3.06 -16.76
N ASN A 30 19.52 -2.70 -15.55
CA ASN A 30 20.91 -2.72 -15.15
C ASN A 30 21.32 -4.12 -14.65
N LYS A 31 22.06 -4.85 -15.48
CA LYS A 31 22.49 -6.23 -15.18
C LYS A 31 23.56 -6.32 -14.08
N ASN A 32 24.22 -5.22 -13.71
CA ASN A 32 25.36 -5.23 -12.80
C ASN A 32 24.99 -5.21 -11.32
N ILE A 33 23.72 -4.91 -10.97
CA ILE A 33 23.30 -4.71 -9.57
C ILE A 33 22.61 -5.93 -8.94
N GLY A 34 22.21 -6.92 -9.77
CA GLY A 34 21.54 -8.13 -9.32
C GLY A 34 20.19 -7.92 -8.61
N LEU A 35 19.59 -9.00 -8.13
CA LEU A 35 18.28 -8.96 -7.44
C LEU A 35 18.33 -8.09 -6.18
N LEU A 36 19.39 -8.20 -5.38
CA LEU A 36 19.52 -7.45 -4.14
C LEU A 36 19.58 -5.93 -4.40
N GLY A 37 20.37 -5.51 -5.39
CA GLY A 37 20.46 -4.09 -5.76
C GLY A 37 19.14 -3.55 -6.28
N ILE A 38 18.42 -4.31 -7.11
CA ILE A 38 17.07 -3.96 -7.58
C ILE A 38 16.10 -3.82 -6.39
N ALA A 39 16.10 -4.78 -5.46
CA ALA A 39 15.21 -4.78 -4.31
C ALA A 39 15.46 -3.59 -3.36
N VAL A 40 16.73 -3.31 -3.06
CA VAL A 40 17.12 -2.16 -2.23
C VAL A 40 16.71 -0.85 -2.90
N LEU A 41 16.90 -0.74 -4.22
CA LEU A 41 16.50 0.46 -4.96
C LEU A 41 14.98 0.66 -4.91
N TRP A 42 14.17 -0.39 -5.10
CA TRP A 42 12.71 -0.30 -4.97
C TRP A 42 12.29 0.25 -3.60
N GLY A 43 12.84 -0.30 -2.52
CA GLY A 43 12.50 0.14 -1.16
C GLY A 43 12.97 1.54 -0.82
N LEU A 44 14.24 1.88 -1.14
CA LEU A 44 14.77 3.22 -0.89
C LEU A 44 14.04 4.29 -1.71
N ASN A 45 13.77 4.01 -2.98
CA ASN A 45 13.02 4.94 -3.81
C ASN A 45 11.60 5.16 -3.25
N MET A 46 10.91 4.08 -2.83
CA MET A 46 9.59 4.20 -2.21
C MET A 46 9.62 5.02 -0.93
N MET A 47 10.61 4.80 -0.07
CA MET A 47 10.83 5.60 1.13
C MET A 47 10.95 7.10 0.79
N VAL A 48 11.80 7.46 -0.18
CA VAL A 48 11.98 8.84 -0.63
C VAL A 48 10.66 9.45 -1.12
N MET A 49 9.94 8.72 -1.98
CA MET A 49 8.69 9.23 -2.56
C MET A 49 7.57 9.38 -1.54
N ILE A 50 7.48 8.47 -0.56
CA ILE A 50 6.53 8.58 0.55
C ILE A 50 6.81 9.83 1.37
N TYR A 51 8.07 10.11 1.72
CA TYR A 51 8.40 11.33 2.46
C TYR A 51 8.20 12.61 1.66
N THR A 52 8.41 12.55 0.34
CA THR A 52 8.34 13.74 -0.51
C THR A 52 6.90 14.15 -0.82
N VAL A 53 6.05 13.21 -1.27
CA VAL A 53 4.69 13.55 -1.73
C VAL A 53 3.57 12.86 -0.95
N GLY A 54 3.91 12.03 0.06
CA GLY A 54 2.95 11.44 0.99
C GLY A 54 2.07 12.48 1.70
N PRO A 55 2.60 13.62 2.18
CA PRO A 55 1.77 14.69 2.75
C PRO A 55 0.76 15.31 1.78
N VAL A 56 0.96 15.16 0.46
CA VAL A 56 0.07 15.70 -0.57
C VAL A 56 -1.05 14.71 -0.90
N SER A 57 -0.72 13.50 -1.36
CA SER A 57 -1.70 12.53 -1.88
C SER A 57 -1.97 11.32 -0.99
N GLY A 58 -1.12 11.09 0.01
CA GLY A 58 -1.01 9.81 0.71
C GLY A 58 0.02 8.85 0.10
N ALA A 59 0.63 9.19 -1.03
CA ALA A 59 1.66 8.41 -1.72
C ALA A 59 1.26 6.95 -1.96
N HIS A 60 0.10 6.73 -2.57
CA HIS A 60 -0.38 5.36 -2.82
C HIS A 60 0.42 4.69 -3.92
N PHE A 61 0.58 5.39 -5.06
CA PHE A 61 1.29 4.96 -6.28
C PHE A 61 0.91 3.58 -6.82
N ASN A 62 -0.21 3.06 -6.34
CA ASN A 62 -0.57 1.66 -6.44
C ASN A 62 -2.10 1.52 -6.36
N PRO A 63 -2.73 0.97 -7.42
CA PRO A 63 -4.17 0.72 -7.44
C PRO A 63 -4.64 -0.16 -6.29
N ALA A 64 -3.89 -1.20 -5.93
CA ALA A 64 -4.25 -2.12 -4.84
C ALA A 64 -4.24 -1.42 -3.48
N VAL A 65 -3.23 -0.59 -3.21
CA VAL A 65 -3.14 0.25 -2.00
C VAL A 65 -4.31 1.23 -1.95
N THR A 66 -4.66 1.84 -3.09
CA THR A 66 -5.79 2.79 -3.19
C THR A 66 -7.12 2.12 -2.87
N VAL A 67 -7.38 0.91 -3.39
CA VAL A 67 -8.57 0.12 -3.05
C VAL A 67 -8.60 -0.22 -1.58
N ALA A 68 -7.46 -0.68 -1.03
CA ALA A 68 -7.37 -1.06 0.37
C ALA A 68 -7.70 0.13 1.29
N PHE A 69 -7.13 1.30 1.06
CA PHE A 69 -7.48 2.52 1.80
C PHE A 69 -8.95 2.93 1.62
N ALA A 70 -9.51 2.80 0.41
CA ALA A 70 -10.93 3.09 0.18
C ALA A 70 -11.86 2.14 0.93
N SER A 71 -11.51 0.86 1.03
CA SER A 71 -12.26 -0.14 1.82
C SER A 71 -12.36 0.22 3.30
N CYS A 72 -11.38 0.97 3.82
CA CYS A 72 -11.36 1.47 5.19
C CYS A 72 -11.80 2.94 5.30
N LYS A 73 -12.50 3.48 4.29
CA LYS A 73 -13.01 4.86 4.21
C LYS A 73 -11.93 5.93 4.36
N ARG A 74 -10.67 5.61 4.05
CA ARG A 74 -9.55 6.57 4.05
C ARG A 74 -9.46 7.35 2.74
N VAL A 75 -9.96 6.78 1.65
CA VAL A 75 -10.19 7.45 0.38
C VAL A 75 -11.66 7.25 -0.03
N ALA A 76 -12.31 8.30 -0.53
CA ALA A 76 -13.67 8.17 -1.04
C ALA A 76 -13.66 7.32 -2.32
N TRP A 77 -14.56 6.33 -2.41
CA TRP A 77 -14.64 5.43 -3.57
C TRP A 77 -14.74 6.16 -4.93
N ARG A 78 -15.43 7.30 -4.98
CA ARG A 78 -15.51 8.14 -6.19
C ARG A 78 -14.16 8.71 -6.68
N HIS A 79 -13.14 8.78 -5.82
CA HIS A 79 -11.79 9.25 -6.18
C HIS A 79 -10.88 8.11 -6.66
N VAL A 80 -11.22 6.86 -6.33
CA VAL A 80 -10.39 5.68 -6.64
C VAL A 80 -10.10 5.57 -8.14
N PRO A 81 -11.07 5.71 -9.07
CA PRO A 81 -10.77 5.62 -10.49
C PRO A 81 -9.76 6.67 -10.97
N ALA A 82 -9.84 7.90 -10.45
CA ALA A 82 -8.92 8.97 -10.83
C ALA A 82 -7.50 8.73 -10.30
N TYR A 83 -7.37 8.23 -9.06
CA TYR A 83 -6.09 7.80 -8.50
C TYR A 83 -5.47 6.69 -9.36
N MET A 84 -6.25 5.64 -9.65
CA MET A 84 -5.78 4.52 -10.47
C MET A 84 -5.34 4.96 -11.86
N LEU A 85 -6.10 5.86 -12.49
CA LEU A 85 -5.74 6.42 -13.79
C LEU A 85 -4.43 7.19 -13.73
N ALA A 86 -4.27 8.08 -12.74
CA ALA A 86 -3.02 8.83 -12.54
C ALA A 86 -1.82 7.90 -12.35
N GLN A 87 -1.98 6.84 -11.55
CA GLN A 87 -0.95 5.83 -11.29
C GLN A 87 -0.58 5.05 -12.55
N VAL A 88 -1.57 4.53 -13.29
CA VAL A 88 -1.32 3.78 -14.54
C VAL A 88 -0.67 4.68 -15.58
N VAL A 89 -1.13 5.92 -15.75
CA VAL A 89 -0.52 6.89 -16.67
C VAL A 89 0.93 7.17 -16.26
N GLY A 90 1.21 7.40 -14.97
CA GLY A 90 2.57 7.60 -14.49
C GLY A 90 3.49 6.40 -14.78
N ALA A 91 3.00 5.17 -14.53
CA ALA A 91 3.75 3.95 -14.82
C ALA A 91 3.99 3.73 -16.33
N THR A 92 3.00 4.04 -17.17
CA THR A 92 3.15 3.99 -18.63
C THR A 92 4.16 5.01 -19.11
N LEU A 93 4.09 6.27 -18.67
CA LEU A 93 5.06 7.31 -19.03
C LEU A 93 6.48 6.95 -18.61
N ALA A 94 6.67 6.37 -17.42
CA ALA A 94 7.97 5.89 -16.98
C ALA A 94 8.52 4.78 -17.87
N THR A 95 7.63 3.88 -18.33
CA THR A 95 8.00 2.83 -19.28
C THR A 95 8.43 3.44 -20.62
N VAL A 96 7.72 4.47 -21.13
CA VAL A 96 8.14 5.20 -22.34
C VAL A 96 9.53 5.79 -22.15
N THR A 97 9.79 6.47 -21.03
CA THR A 97 11.09 7.08 -20.75
C THR A 97 12.22 6.04 -20.76
N VAL A 98 12.05 4.90 -20.07
CA VAL A 98 13.06 3.83 -20.06
C VAL A 98 13.24 3.24 -21.46
N ARG A 99 12.16 3.08 -22.24
CA ARG A 99 12.25 2.63 -23.64
C ARG A 99 13.08 3.57 -24.52
N LEU A 100 12.99 4.88 -24.30
CA LEU A 100 13.77 5.87 -25.05
C LEU A 100 15.25 5.93 -24.63
N MET A 101 15.56 5.55 -23.39
CA MET A 101 16.90 5.64 -22.82
C MET A 101 17.75 4.38 -22.96
N PHE A 102 17.11 3.21 -23.08
CA PHE A 102 17.79 1.91 -23.06
C PHE A 102 17.52 1.10 -24.34
N LYS A 103 18.36 0.09 -24.60
CA LYS A 103 18.26 -0.74 -25.82
C LYS A 103 17.04 -1.66 -25.75
N GLU A 104 16.44 -1.95 -26.90
CA GLU A 104 15.20 -2.77 -27.01
C GLU A 104 15.35 -4.16 -26.35
N GLU A 105 16.53 -4.79 -26.46
CA GLU A 105 16.84 -6.08 -25.83
C GLU A 105 16.74 -6.05 -24.29
N GLN A 106 16.89 -4.88 -23.67
CA GLN A 106 16.78 -4.71 -22.23
C GLN A 106 15.32 -4.51 -21.78
N LEU A 107 14.42 -4.14 -22.71
CA LEU A 107 13.03 -3.81 -22.36
C LEU A 107 12.20 -5.03 -21.99
N GLN A 108 12.66 -6.24 -22.34
CA GLN A 108 12.05 -7.49 -21.88
C GLN A 108 12.00 -7.59 -20.35
N PHE A 109 12.95 -6.97 -19.64
CA PHE A 109 13.00 -6.96 -18.18
C PHE A 109 11.88 -6.12 -17.55
N LEU A 110 11.23 -5.23 -18.31
CA LEU A 110 10.12 -4.42 -17.81
C LEU A 110 8.81 -5.19 -17.75
N ARG A 111 8.68 -6.27 -18.54
CA ARG A 111 7.47 -7.08 -18.56
C ARG A 111 7.31 -7.81 -17.24
N THR A 112 6.10 -7.82 -16.71
CA THR A 112 5.79 -8.58 -15.48
C THR A 112 5.26 -9.95 -15.89
N ILE A 113 6.16 -10.93 -16.00
CA ILE A 113 5.81 -12.29 -16.38
C ILE A 113 6.33 -13.21 -15.27
N PRO A 114 5.48 -14.06 -14.66
CA PRO A 114 5.92 -14.94 -13.59
C PRO A 114 6.82 -16.05 -14.14
N ALA A 115 7.85 -16.41 -13.38
CA ALA A 115 8.65 -17.61 -13.61
C ALA A 115 8.01 -18.86 -12.97
N GLY A 116 7.29 -18.67 -11.85
CA GLY A 116 6.54 -19.73 -11.18
C GLY A 116 5.20 -20.05 -11.85
N SER A 117 4.51 -21.07 -11.33
CA SER A 117 3.16 -21.41 -11.79
C SER A 117 2.15 -20.30 -11.46
N ASP A 118 1.00 -20.30 -12.13
CA ASP A 118 -0.07 -19.31 -11.90
C ASP A 118 -0.50 -19.25 -10.44
N LEU A 119 -0.76 -20.42 -9.84
CA LEU A 119 -1.22 -20.50 -8.45
C LEU A 119 -0.13 -20.08 -7.47
N GLN A 120 1.12 -20.49 -7.71
CA GLN A 120 2.26 -20.11 -6.88
C GLN A 120 2.48 -18.59 -6.92
N SER A 121 2.45 -18.00 -8.11
CA SER A 121 2.65 -16.56 -8.32
C SER A 121 1.51 -15.73 -7.75
N LEU A 122 0.26 -16.19 -7.93
CA LEU A 122 -0.92 -15.56 -7.33
C LEU A 122 -0.86 -15.58 -5.80
N GLY A 123 -0.57 -16.74 -5.22
CA GLY A 123 -0.42 -16.89 -3.77
C GLY A 123 0.70 -16.01 -3.22
N LEU A 124 1.83 -15.94 -3.93
CA LEU A 124 2.94 -15.10 -3.50
C LEU A 124 2.62 -13.62 -3.60
N GLU A 125 2.08 -13.13 -4.72
CA GLU A 125 1.64 -11.73 -4.89
C GLU A 125 0.59 -11.32 -3.86
N PHE A 126 -0.33 -12.23 -3.51
CA PHE A 126 -1.27 -12.03 -2.42
C PHE A 126 -0.54 -11.84 -1.08
N LEU A 127 0.35 -12.77 -0.70
CA LEU A 127 1.01 -12.77 0.60
C LEU A 127 1.92 -11.56 0.81
N ILE A 128 2.73 -11.20 -0.19
CA ILE A 128 3.64 -10.06 -0.08
C ILE A 128 2.88 -8.73 -0.07
N THR A 129 1.75 -8.63 -0.81
CA THR A 129 0.94 -7.40 -0.80
C THR A 129 0.10 -7.30 0.48
N PHE A 130 -0.34 -8.44 1.03
CA PHE A 130 -0.88 -8.51 2.39
C PHE A 130 0.14 -7.99 3.40
N TYR A 131 1.39 -8.47 3.34
CA TYR A 131 2.44 -8.04 4.25
C TYR A 131 2.70 -6.53 4.15
N LEU A 132 2.81 -6.00 2.92
CA LEU A 132 2.92 -4.56 2.68
C LEU A 132 1.77 -3.80 3.34
N MET A 133 0.52 -4.13 3.04
CA MET A 133 -0.61 -3.34 3.53
C MET A 133 -0.90 -3.53 5.01
N PHE A 134 -0.58 -4.70 5.57
CA PHE A 134 -0.62 -4.91 7.01
C PHE A 134 0.36 -3.97 7.73
N VAL A 135 1.59 -3.85 7.22
CA VAL A 135 2.61 -2.94 7.74
C VAL A 135 2.19 -1.48 7.55
N VAL A 136 1.74 -1.09 6.36
CA VAL A 136 1.23 0.27 6.07
C VAL A 136 0.08 0.63 7.01
N ALA A 137 -0.89 -0.26 7.22
CA ALA A 137 -1.99 -0.01 8.14
C ALA A 137 -1.47 0.25 9.57
N GLY A 138 -0.46 -0.51 10.00
CA GLY A 138 0.11 -0.35 11.32
C GLY A 138 0.95 0.89 11.54
N THR A 139 1.67 1.35 10.52
CA THR A 139 2.53 2.54 10.65
C THR A 139 1.79 3.84 10.32
N VAL A 140 0.81 3.81 9.43
CA VAL A 140 0.12 5.01 8.93
C VAL A 140 -1.23 5.23 9.63
N MET A 141 -1.97 4.17 9.96
CA MET A 141 -3.35 4.30 10.48
C MET A 141 -3.44 4.10 12.00
N ASP A 142 -2.40 3.60 12.64
CA ASP A 142 -2.35 3.48 14.09
C ASP A 142 -1.70 4.71 14.72
N LYS A 143 -2.47 5.43 15.56
CA LYS A 143 -1.99 6.61 16.28
C LYS A 143 -0.91 6.27 17.32
N ARG A 144 -0.74 4.99 17.65
CA ARG A 144 0.29 4.50 18.57
C ARG A 144 1.64 4.28 17.88
N ALA A 145 1.67 4.29 16.55
CA ALA A 145 2.91 4.15 15.79
C ALA A 145 3.69 5.46 15.75
N VAL A 146 5.00 5.35 15.58
CA VAL A 146 5.90 6.49 15.35
C VAL A 146 5.75 6.90 13.88
N GLY A 147 4.90 7.90 13.64
CA GLY A 147 4.49 8.30 12.29
C GLY A 147 5.66 8.77 11.41
N GLU A 148 6.68 9.37 12.01
CA GLU A 148 7.88 9.87 11.32
C GLU A 148 8.69 8.74 10.66
N LEU A 149 8.57 7.50 11.14
CA LEU A 149 9.29 6.34 10.60
C LEU A 149 8.50 5.56 9.53
N ASN A 150 7.30 6.01 9.18
CA ASN A 150 6.43 5.27 8.25
C ASN A 150 7.11 4.97 6.90
N GLY A 151 7.78 5.94 6.28
CA GLY A 151 8.48 5.78 5.01
C GLY A 151 9.63 4.79 5.08
N HIS A 152 10.42 4.81 6.17
CA HIS A 152 11.50 3.82 6.38
C HIS A 152 10.95 2.40 6.46
N VAL A 153 9.90 2.19 7.26
CA VAL A 153 9.31 0.86 7.45
C VAL A 153 8.64 0.37 6.17
N ILE A 154 7.94 1.25 5.44
CA ILE A 154 7.31 0.90 4.17
C ILE A 154 8.36 0.59 3.09
N GLY A 155 9.44 1.38 3.02
CA GLY A 155 10.57 1.08 2.13
C GLY A 155 11.21 -0.28 2.44
N ALA A 156 11.43 -0.58 3.72
CA ALA A 156 12.01 -1.84 4.16
C ALA A 156 11.14 -3.05 3.77
N VAL A 157 9.82 -2.99 3.98
CA VAL A 157 8.93 -4.11 3.58
C VAL A 157 8.90 -4.30 2.07
N ILE A 158 9.00 -3.22 1.28
CA ILE A 158 9.10 -3.31 -0.18
C ILE A 158 10.40 -4.00 -0.58
N THR A 159 11.55 -3.64 0.01
CA THR A 159 12.82 -4.35 -0.22
C THR A 159 12.69 -5.84 0.10
N ILE A 160 12.14 -6.19 1.26
CA ILE A 160 11.94 -7.58 1.69
C ILE A 160 11.07 -8.33 0.67
N ASN A 161 9.94 -7.75 0.28
CA ASN A 161 9.02 -8.34 -0.67
C ASN A 161 9.68 -8.56 -2.04
N SER A 162 10.48 -7.60 -2.52
CA SER A 162 11.21 -7.73 -3.78
C SER A 162 12.23 -8.86 -3.74
N ILE A 163 12.94 -9.06 -2.62
CA ILE A 163 13.87 -10.18 -2.44
C ILE A 163 13.10 -11.51 -2.47
N LEU A 164 12.01 -11.62 -1.71
CA LEU A 164 11.24 -12.86 -1.59
C LEU A 164 10.56 -13.25 -2.90
N ALA A 165 9.98 -12.29 -3.61
CA ALA A 165 9.11 -12.55 -4.75
C ALA A 165 9.80 -12.45 -6.11
N GLY A 166 10.97 -11.82 -6.18
CA GLY A 166 11.75 -11.66 -7.41
C GLY A 166 11.90 -12.96 -8.23
N PRO A 167 12.34 -14.08 -7.63
CA PRO A 167 12.56 -15.33 -8.37
C PRO A 167 11.29 -16.03 -8.88
N ILE A 168 10.10 -15.72 -8.35
CA ILE A 168 8.87 -16.46 -8.65
C ILE A 168 7.90 -15.59 -9.46
N SER A 169 7.45 -14.46 -8.90
CA SER A 169 6.45 -13.58 -9.54
C SER A 169 7.07 -12.29 -10.09
N GLY A 170 8.32 -11.99 -9.77
CA GLY A 170 8.95 -10.69 -10.05
C GLY A 170 8.60 -9.60 -9.04
N GLY A 171 7.84 -9.93 -7.98
CA GLY A 171 7.51 -9.05 -6.85
C GLY A 171 6.82 -7.76 -7.27
N SER A 172 5.71 -7.85 -8.00
CA SER A 172 5.04 -6.67 -8.54
C SER A 172 4.39 -5.83 -7.46
N ILE A 173 3.57 -6.45 -6.60
CA ILE A 173 2.77 -5.86 -5.53
C ILE A 173 1.84 -4.71 -5.94
N ASN A 174 1.81 -4.35 -7.23
CA ASN A 174 1.27 -3.10 -7.73
C ASN A 174 0.71 -3.28 -9.15
N PRO A 175 -0.62 -3.20 -9.32
CA PRO A 175 -1.23 -3.30 -10.65
C PRO A 175 -0.75 -2.24 -11.65
N ALA A 176 -0.45 -1.00 -11.23
CA ALA A 176 0.06 0.03 -12.14
C ALA A 176 1.48 -0.29 -12.62
N ARG A 177 2.35 -0.77 -11.73
CA ARG A 177 3.70 -1.26 -12.07
C ARG A 177 3.67 -2.36 -13.11
N SER A 178 2.69 -3.27 -13.02
CA SER A 178 2.52 -4.30 -14.04
C SER A 178 1.87 -3.79 -15.32
N LEU A 179 0.85 -2.93 -15.23
CA LEU A 179 0.08 -2.47 -16.38
C LEU A 179 0.85 -1.49 -17.28
N GLY A 180 1.67 -0.62 -16.70
CA GLY A 180 2.44 0.38 -17.46
C GLY A 180 3.22 -0.24 -18.64
N PRO A 181 4.11 -1.23 -18.38
CA PRO A 181 4.81 -1.96 -19.43
C PRO A 181 3.91 -2.82 -20.33
N ALA A 182 2.86 -3.42 -19.78
CA ALA A 182 1.93 -4.26 -20.53
C ALA A 182 1.21 -3.49 -21.63
N ILE A 183 0.81 -2.24 -21.36
CA ILE A 183 0.13 -1.36 -22.31
C ILE A 183 1.01 -1.05 -23.53
N LEU A 184 2.29 -0.70 -23.32
CA LEU A 184 3.18 -0.35 -24.42
C LEU A 184 3.69 -1.56 -25.20
N SER A 185 3.85 -2.70 -24.52
CA SER A 185 4.32 -3.94 -25.15
C SER A 185 3.19 -4.79 -25.72
N ASN A 186 1.94 -4.38 -25.55
CA ASN A 186 0.73 -5.13 -25.90
C ASN A 186 0.76 -6.58 -25.36
N CYS A 187 1.30 -6.76 -24.15
CA CYS A 187 1.50 -8.07 -23.53
C CYS A 187 0.76 -8.15 -22.20
N TYR A 188 -0.45 -8.72 -22.24
CA TYR A 188 -1.33 -8.89 -21.08
C TYR A 188 -1.30 -10.31 -20.49
N LYS A 189 -0.35 -11.14 -20.94
CA LYS A 189 -0.23 -12.53 -20.50
C LYS A 189 -0.03 -12.57 -18.98
N LYS A 190 -0.89 -13.32 -18.29
CA LYS A 190 -0.89 -13.51 -16.82
C LYS A 190 -1.10 -12.25 -15.99
N GLN A 191 -1.51 -11.14 -16.60
CA GLN A 191 -1.71 -9.87 -15.91
C GLN A 191 -2.77 -9.91 -14.81
N TRP A 192 -3.75 -10.80 -14.95
CA TRP A 192 -4.78 -11.04 -13.94
C TRP A 192 -4.19 -11.39 -12.57
N ILE A 193 -3.02 -12.06 -12.52
CA ILE A 193 -2.30 -12.39 -11.28
C ILE A 193 -1.92 -11.11 -10.53
N TYR A 194 -1.33 -10.15 -11.25
CA TYR A 194 -0.83 -8.89 -10.72
C TYR A 194 -1.92 -7.83 -10.49
N ILE A 195 -3.16 -8.14 -10.85
CA ILE A 195 -4.34 -7.35 -10.49
C ILE A 195 -5.02 -7.99 -9.28
N LEU A 196 -5.38 -9.28 -9.38
CA LEU A 196 -6.14 -10.00 -8.37
C LEU A 196 -5.32 -10.22 -7.08
N GLY A 197 -4.11 -10.77 -7.20
CA GLY A 197 -3.24 -11.08 -6.06
C GLY A 197 -2.97 -9.84 -5.20
N PRO A 198 -2.41 -8.76 -5.78
CA PRO A 198 -2.16 -7.53 -5.04
C PRO A 198 -3.42 -6.90 -4.46
N THR A 199 -4.52 -6.81 -5.20
CA THR A 199 -5.75 -6.17 -4.70
C THR A 199 -6.36 -6.94 -3.54
N ALA A 200 -6.42 -8.28 -3.64
CA ALA A 200 -6.92 -9.14 -2.57
C ALA A 200 -5.98 -9.12 -1.35
N GLY A 201 -4.66 -9.21 -1.55
CA GLY A 201 -3.67 -9.14 -0.49
C GLY A 201 -3.70 -7.79 0.23
N ALA A 202 -3.69 -6.69 -0.51
CA ALA A 202 -3.76 -5.34 0.02
C ALA A 202 -4.99 -5.12 0.91
N THR A 203 -6.16 -5.50 0.41
CA THR A 203 -7.45 -5.32 1.09
C THR A 203 -7.55 -6.21 2.34
N THR A 204 -7.10 -7.45 2.27
CA THR A 204 -7.10 -8.35 3.43
C THR A 204 -6.08 -7.92 4.49
N GLY A 205 -4.90 -7.44 4.10
CA GLY A 205 -3.85 -6.96 5.01
C GLY A 205 -4.32 -5.78 5.88
N ILE A 206 -4.93 -4.76 5.25
CA ILE A 206 -5.46 -3.60 5.98
C ILE A 206 -6.63 -3.99 6.91
N TRP A 207 -7.51 -4.90 6.48
CA TRP A 207 -8.62 -5.38 7.32
C TRP A 207 -8.12 -6.15 8.52
N PHE A 208 -7.15 -7.05 8.32
CA PHE A 208 -6.60 -7.87 9.38
C PHE A 208 -5.92 -7.02 10.45
N TYR A 209 -5.12 -6.02 10.05
CA TYR A 209 -4.54 -5.08 11.01
C TYR A 209 -5.61 -4.31 11.80
N ASN A 210 -6.63 -3.78 11.12
CA ASN A 210 -7.71 -3.04 11.78
C ASN A 210 -8.50 -3.92 12.77
N ALA A 211 -8.74 -5.18 12.43
CA ALA A 211 -9.37 -6.14 13.33
C ALA A 211 -8.54 -6.32 14.61
N MET A 212 -7.23 -6.56 14.51
CA MET A 212 -6.36 -6.70 15.68
C MET A 212 -6.27 -5.43 16.52
N LYS A 213 -6.21 -4.26 15.89
CA LYS A 213 -6.19 -2.96 16.58
C LYS A 213 -7.45 -2.76 17.44
N SER A 214 -8.61 -3.19 16.94
CA SER A 214 -9.90 -3.04 17.63
C SER A 214 -9.96 -3.81 18.96
N VAL A 215 -9.28 -4.96 19.07
CA VAL A 215 -9.29 -5.81 20.27
C VAL A 215 -8.67 -5.10 21.49
N LYS A 216 -7.56 -4.36 21.31
CA LYS A 216 -6.96 -3.60 22.41
C LYS A 216 -7.86 -2.46 22.90
N SER A 217 -8.61 -1.81 22.00
CA SER A 217 -9.55 -0.74 22.37
C SER A 217 -10.71 -1.29 23.20
N TYR A 218 -11.23 -2.48 22.87
CA TYR A 218 -12.27 -3.14 23.66
C TYR A 218 -11.79 -3.48 25.09
N ASN A 219 -10.54 -3.93 25.23
CA ASN A 219 -9.95 -4.25 26.53
C ASN A 219 -9.74 -3.01 27.43
N GLU A 220 -9.58 -1.81 26.87
CA GLU A 220 -9.53 -0.58 27.67
C GLU A 220 -10.93 -0.08 28.05
N VAL A 221 -11.91 -0.14 27.14
CA VAL A 221 -13.31 0.20 27.46
C VAL A 221 -13.86 -0.72 28.55
N THR A 222 -13.55 -2.02 28.48
CA THR A 222 -13.97 -2.99 29.50
C THR A 222 -13.30 -2.79 30.86
N LYS A 223 -12.11 -2.19 30.93
CA LYS A 223 -11.49 -1.76 32.21
C LYS A 223 -12.21 -0.57 32.86
N PHE A 224 -12.87 0.30 32.07
CA PHE A 224 -13.66 1.42 32.60
C PHE A 224 -15.07 1.01 33.06
N LEU A 225 -15.62 -0.10 32.55
CA LEU A 225 -16.96 -0.58 32.92
C LEU A 225 -17.13 -0.88 34.43
N PRO A 226 -16.18 -1.51 35.15
CA PRO A 226 -16.24 -1.68 36.59
C PRO A 226 -16.28 -0.35 37.36
N PHE A 227 -15.51 0.64 36.91
CA PHE A 227 -15.49 1.97 37.53
C PHE A 227 -16.82 2.70 37.37
N LEU A 228 -17.40 2.68 36.18
CA LEU A 228 -18.72 3.26 35.91
C LEU A 228 -19.84 2.52 36.66
N ARG A 229 -19.78 1.19 36.74
CA ARG A 229 -20.71 0.39 37.57
C ARG A 229 -20.58 0.73 39.06
N ARG A 230 -19.37 1.03 39.54
CA ARG A 230 -19.14 1.45 40.92
C ARG A 230 -19.79 2.81 41.19
N LEU A 231 -19.59 3.79 40.31
CA LEU A 231 -20.20 5.12 40.42
C LEU A 231 -21.74 5.09 40.38
N ALA A 232 -22.33 4.28 39.50
CA ALA A 232 -23.77 4.10 39.42
C ALA A 232 -24.36 3.49 40.71
N ARG A 233 -23.67 2.51 41.31
CA ARG A 233 -24.06 1.93 42.60
C ARG A 233 -23.98 2.93 43.76
N THR A 234 -22.94 3.77 43.81
CA THR A 234 -22.83 4.79 44.87
C THR A 234 -23.94 5.83 44.78
N LYS A 235 -24.30 6.26 43.56
CA LYS A 235 -25.36 7.25 43.33
C LYS A 235 -26.75 6.69 43.71
N PHE A 236 -27.02 5.44 43.34
CA PHE A 236 -28.27 4.74 43.68
C PHE A 236 -28.41 4.51 45.19
N LYS A 237 -27.33 4.12 45.88
CA LYS A 237 -27.33 3.92 47.33
C LYS A 237 -27.55 5.23 48.10
N ARG A 238 -27.05 6.36 47.57
CA ARG A 238 -27.25 7.70 48.14
C ARG A 238 -28.70 8.19 47.99
N GLN A 239 -29.37 7.85 46.89
CA GLN A 239 -30.78 8.15 46.67
C GLN A 239 -31.71 7.38 47.62
N ILE A 240 -31.43 6.10 47.88
CA ILE A 240 -32.21 5.29 48.82
C ILE A 240 -32.04 5.77 50.27
N LEU A 241 -30.83 6.19 50.66
CA LEU A 241 -30.59 6.71 52.01
C LEU A 241 -31.29 8.05 52.27
N LEU A 242 -31.44 8.89 51.24
CA LEU A 242 -32.14 10.18 51.35
C LEU A 242 -33.67 10.01 51.39
N SER A 243 -34.22 8.92 50.83
CA SER A 243 -35.67 8.63 50.88
C SER A 243 -36.12 7.89 52.13
N GLN A 244 -35.20 7.52 53.04
CA GLN A 244 -35.50 6.87 54.32
C GLN A 244 -35.23 7.80 55.53
N SER A 245 -34.85 9.05 55.27
CA SER A 245 -34.59 10.09 56.28
C SER A 245 -35.67 11.18 56.32
N GLU A 246 -36.80 10.97 55.64
CA GLU A 246 -38.05 11.73 55.74
C GLU A 246 -39.10 10.88 56.46
#